data_AF-A0A7S3KUX4-F1
#
_entry.id   AF-A0A7S3KUX4-F1
#
_cell.length_a   1.000
_cell.length_b   1.000
_cell.length_c   1.000
_cell.angle_alpha   90.00
_cell.angle_beta   90.00
_cell.angle_gamma   90.00
#
_symmetry.space_group_name_H-M   'P 1'
#
loop_
_entity.id
_entity.type
_entity.pdbx_description
1 polymer ?
#
loop_
_entity_poly.entity_id
_entity_poly.type
_entity_poly.pdbx_seq_one_letter_code
_entity_poly.pdbx_strand_id
1 'polypeptide(L)'
;RSIADLDKEKKIIDKKAQFRTNLVFTSYFMAFLTEFLVGYYCIYEVDWLGWDLVEPVTYSLAQGQFVIGTWFFCKYLSDSSCADLNSFFKNRIRKKMYKKRLFEFERLEYLKTQLKEIESKIEKKERE
;
A
#
# COMPACT_ATOMS: atom_id res chain seq x y z
N ARG A 1 28.28 9.86 -1.26
CA ARG A 1 27.38 9.44 -2.36
C ARG A 1 26.86 10.69 -3.03
N SER A 2 26.83 10.75 -4.36
CA SER A 2 26.25 11.91 -5.04
C SER A 2 24.73 11.92 -4.84
N ILE A 3 24.10 13.10 -4.93
CA ILE A 3 22.64 13.23 -4.86
C ILE A 3 21.97 12.39 -5.96
N ALA A 4 22.60 12.31 -7.14
CA ALA A 4 22.13 11.50 -8.26
C ALA A 4 22.10 9.99 -7.92
N ASP A 5 23.09 9.48 -7.19
CA ASP A 5 23.13 8.06 -6.77
C ASP A 5 22.04 7.76 -5.75
N LEU A 6 21.83 8.67 -4.79
CA LEU A 6 20.79 8.55 -3.78
C LEU A 6 19.38 8.62 -4.40
N ASP A 7 19.17 9.46 -5.42
CA ASP A 7 17.89 9.53 -6.15
C ASP A 7 17.64 8.29 -7.02
N LYS A 8 18.70 7.70 -7.62
CA LYS A 8 18.58 6.40 -8.32
C LYS A 8 18.18 5.29 -7.35
N GLU A 9 18.83 5.19 -6.19
CA GLU A 9 18.48 4.22 -5.16
C GLU A 9 17.04 4.40 -4.66
N LYS A 10 16.63 5.65 -4.42
CA LYS A 10 15.25 5.99 -4.03
C LYS A 10 14.24 5.50 -5.07
N LYS A 11 14.47 5.78 -6.35
CA LYS A 11 13.58 5.32 -7.46
C LYS A 11 13.45 3.79 -7.49
N ILE A 12 14.54 3.06 -7.27
CA ILE A 12 14.53 1.60 -7.21
C ILE A 12 13.70 1.11 -6.03
N ILE A 13 13.85 1.73 -4.85
CA ILE A 13 13.10 1.37 -3.64
C ILE A 13 11.61 1.69 -3.84
N ASP A 14 11.28 2.85 -4.38
CA ASP A 14 9.90 3.25 -4.64
C ASP A 14 9.22 2.31 -5.65
N LYS A 15 9.91 1.91 -6.74
CA LYS A 15 9.39 0.94 -7.71
C LYS A 15 9.16 -0.43 -7.07
N LYS A 16 10.08 -0.90 -6.21
CA LYS A 16 9.92 -2.16 -5.46
C LYS A 16 8.80 -2.09 -4.43
N ALA A 17 8.66 -0.96 -3.74
CA ALA A 17 7.57 -0.74 -2.79
C ALA A 17 6.22 -0.76 -3.51
N GLN A 18 6.10 -0.07 -4.65
CA GLN A 18 4.90 -0.08 -5.48
C GLN A 18 4.57 -1.49 -5.99
N PHE A 19 5.56 -2.24 -6.48
CA PHE A 19 5.34 -3.62 -6.91
C PHE A 19 4.80 -4.50 -5.77
N ARG A 20 5.36 -4.37 -4.56
CA ARG A 20 4.87 -5.13 -3.40
C ARG A 20 3.49 -4.67 -2.94
N THR A 21 3.20 -3.37 -2.98
CA THR A 21 1.86 -2.86 -2.68
C THR A 21 0.85 -3.44 -3.67
N ASN A 22 1.15 -3.40 -4.97
CA ASN A 22 0.31 -4.01 -6.00
C ASN A 22 0.12 -5.50 -5.75
N LEU A 23 1.17 -6.24 -5.40
CA LEU A 23 1.07 -7.67 -5.07
C LEU A 23 0.10 -7.91 -3.90
N VAL A 24 0.14 -7.09 -2.85
CA VAL A 24 -0.82 -7.17 -1.75
C VAL A 24 -2.25 -6.97 -2.25
N PHE A 25 -2.51 -5.90 -3.01
CA PHE A 25 -3.85 -5.65 -3.56
C PHE A 25 -4.32 -6.77 -4.51
N THR A 26 -3.45 -7.24 -5.40
CA THR A 26 -3.74 -8.38 -6.28
C THR A 26 -4.02 -9.64 -5.47
N SER A 27 -3.28 -9.90 -4.38
CA SER A 27 -3.54 -11.08 -3.53
C SER A 27 -4.90 -11.02 -2.83
N TYR A 28 -5.31 -9.84 -2.35
CA TYR A 28 -6.66 -9.64 -1.79
C TYR A 28 -7.74 -9.86 -2.86
N PHE A 29 -7.54 -9.32 -4.05
CA PHE A 29 -8.47 -9.53 -5.17
C PHE A 29 -8.58 -11.00 -5.57
N MET A 30 -7.45 -11.72 -5.62
CA MET A 30 -7.44 -13.16 -5.91
C MET A 30 -8.12 -13.97 -4.82
N ALA A 31 -7.96 -13.61 -3.55
CA ALA A 31 -8.66 -14.26 -2.45
C ALA A 31 -10.19 -14.06 -2.56
N PHE A 32 -10.64 -12.84 -2.84
CA PHE A 32 -12.05 -12.53 -3.08
C PHE A 32 -12.60 -13.30 -4.29
N LEU A 33 -11.86 -13.36 -5.40
CA LEU A 33 -12.25 -14.14 -6.58
C LEU A 33 -12.35 -15.64 -6.26
N THR A 34 -11.41 -16.16 -5.48
CA THR A 34 -11.41 -17.57 -5.06
C THR A 34 -12.62 -17.86 -4.18
N GLU A 35 -12.95 -16.99 -3.23
CA GLU A 35 -14.15 -17.10 -2.40
C GLU A 35 -15.42 -17.16 -3.25
N PHE A 36 -15.52 -16.28 -4.26
CA PHE A 36 -16.66 -16.27 -5.18
C PHE A 36 -16.75 -17.55 -6.02
N LEU A 37 -15.63 -18.05 -6.55
CA LEU A 37 -15.59 -19.28 -7.35
C LEU A 37 -15.91 -20.52 -6.52
N VAL A 38 -15.39 -20.60 -5.30
CA VAL A 38 -15.70 -21.69 -4.37
C VAL A 38 -17.18 -21.64 -4.00
N GLY A 39 -17.72 -20.46 -3.69
CA GLY A 39 -19.15 -20.28 -3.43
C GLY A 39 -20.01 -20.74 -4.60
N TYR A 40 -19.67 -20.31 -5.83
CA TYR A 40 -20.36 -20.74 -7.05
C TYR A 40 -20.32 -22.25 -7.23
N TYR A 41 -19.15 -22.87 -7.13
CA TYR A 41 -18.99 -24.32 -7.25
C TYR A 41 -19.81 -25.07 -6.20
N CYS A 42 -19.75 -24.61 -4.95
CA CYS A 42 -20.52 -25.16 -3.85
C CYS A 42 -22.03 -25.14 -4.12
N ILE A 43 -22.58 -24.06 -4.68
CA ILE A 43 -24.02 -23.92 -4.90
C ILE A 43 -24.52 -24.75 -6.08
N TYR A 44 -23.75 -24.83 -7.17
CA TYR A 44 -24.22 -25.36 -8.45
C TYR A 44 -23.74 -26.77 -8.79
N GLU A 45 -22.58 -27.19 -8.29
CA GLU A 45 -21.96 -28.48 -8.66
C GLU A 45 -22.05 -29.53 -7.55
N VAL A 46 -22.40 -29.11 -6.33
CA VAL A 46 -22.43 -30.00 -5.17
C VAL A 46 -23.88 -30.24 -4.74
N ASP A 47 -24.46 -31.35 -5.20
CA ASP A 47 -25.87 -31.69 -5.00
C ASP A 47 -26.33 -31.70 -3.53
N TRP A 48 -25.43 -32.01 -2.59
CA TRP A 48 -25.74 -32.05 -1.16
C TRP A 48 -25.52 -30.72 -0.45
N LEU A 49 -24.81 -29.78 -1.07
CA LEU A 49 -24.43 -28.50 -0.50
C LEU A 49 -25.24 -27.40 -1.20
N GLY A 50 -26.56 -27.47 -1.06
CA GLY A 50 -27.46 -26.47 -1.65
C GLY A 50 -27.24 -25.07 -1.08
N TRP A 51 -27.88 -24.09 -1.73
CA TRP A 51 -27.84 -22.67 -1.32
C TRP A 51 -28.12 -22.45 0.18
N ASP A 52 -29.07 -23.19 0.74
CA ASP A 52 -29.49 -23.10 2.15
C ASP A 52 -28.34 -23.32 3.15
N LEU A 53 -27.35 -24.15 2.80
CA LEU A 53 -26.19 -24.42 3.66
C LEU A 53 -25.03 -23.43 3.44
N VAL A 54 -24.93 -22.85 2.23
CA VAL A 54 -23.85 -21.92 1.85
C VAL A 54 -24.18 -20.47 2.26
N GLU A 55 -25.46 -20.11 2.28
CA GLU A 55 -25.95 -18.78 2.67
C GLU A 55 -25.43 -18.33 4.05
N PRO A 56 -25.60 -19.09 5.16
CA PRO A 56 -25.10 -18.65 6.47
C PRO A 56 -23.58 -18.55 6.53
N VAL A 57 -22.85 -19.36 5.74
CA VAL A 57 -21.39 -19.33 5.66
C VAL A 57 -20.92 -18.06 4.98
N THR A 58 -21.48 -17.75 3.81
CA THR A 58 -21.14 -16.52 3.07
C THR A 58 -21.54 -15.26 3.85
N TYR A 59 -22.68 -15.29 4.54
CA TYR A 59 -23.10 -14.20 5.42
C TYR A 59 -22.13 -14.00 6.60
N SER A 60 -21.71 -15.08 7.26
CA SER A 60 -20.74 -15.02 8.36
C SER A 60 -19.37 -14.53 7.89
N LEU A 61 -18.93 -14.94 6.70
CA LEU A 61 -17.69 -14.46 6.08
C LEU A 61 -17.76 -12.96 5.79
N ALA A 62 -18.85 -12.49 5.19
CA ALA A 62 -19.07 -11.07 4.92
C ALA A 62 -19.06 -10.22 6.20
N GLN A 63 -19.75 -10.68 7.26
CA GLN A 63 -19.70 -10.02 8.57
C GLN A 63 -18.29 -10.03 9.17
N GLY A 64 -17.57 -11.14 9.07
CA GLY A 64 -16.18 -11.25 9.54
C GLY A 64 -15.26 -10.27 8.82
N GLN A 65 -15.37 -10.18 7.49
CA GLN A 65 -14.62 -9.21 6.68
C GLN A 65 -14.96 -7.77 7.07
N PHE A 66 -16.23 -7.47 7.32
CA PHE A 66 -16.67 -6.15 7.77
C PHE A 66 -16.05 -5.78 9.13
N VAL A 67 -16.15 -6.67 10.12
CA VAL A 67 -15.57 -6.45 11.46
C VAL A 67 -14.05 -6.25 11.39
N ILE A 68 -13.34 -7.07 10.61
CA ILE A 68 -11.90 -6.92 10.40
C ILE A 68 -11.57 -5.58 9.72
N GLY A 69 -12.36 -5.20 8.71
CA GLY A 69 -12.22 -3.92 8.02
C GLY A 69 -12.41 -2.72 8.94
N THR A 70 -13.48 -2.73 9.75
CA THR A 70 -13.74 -1.68 10.76
C THR A 70 -12.65 -1.63 11.81
N TRP A 71 -12.23 -2.78 12.36
CA TRP A 71 -11.15 -2.83 13.34
C TRP A 71 -9.84 -2.28 12.77
N PHE A 72 -9.50 -2.65 11.53
CA PHE A 72 -8.32 -2.12 10.84
C PHE A 72 -8.44 -0.61 10.63
N PHE A 73 -9.60 -0.13 10.21
CA PHE A 73 -9.85 1.29 10.00
C PHE A 73 -9.69 2.10 11.30
N CYS A 74 -10.33 1.67 12.39
CA CYS A 74 -10.21 2.33 13.69
C CYS A 74 -8.76 2.34 14.21
N LYS A 75 -8.00 1.27 13.96
CA LYS A 75 -6.63 1.14 14.49
C LYS A 75 -5.59 1.91 13.69
N TYR A 76 -5.76 2.06 12.38
CA TYR A 76 -4.70 2.53 11.49
C TYR A 76 -5.06 3.75 10.64
N LEU A 77 -6.34 4.09 10.49
CA LEU A 77 -6.82 5.08 9.53
C LEU A 77 -7.69 6.18 10.15
N SER A 78 -7.67 6.36 11.49
CA SER A 78 -8.55 7.31 12.18
C SER A 78 -8.51 8.75 11.62
N ASP A 79 -7.37 9.17 11.06
CA ASP A 79 -7.16 10.51 10.45
C ASP A 79 -7.00 10.50 8.92
N SER A 80 -6.98 9.33 8.27
CA SER A 80 -6.72 9.24 6.82
C SER A 80 -7.99 8.96 6.05
N SER A 81 -8.34 9.86 5.13
CA SER A 81 -9.41 9.63 4.16
C SER A 81 -9.18 8.29 3.45
N CYS A 82 -10.26 7.51 3.28
CA CYS A 82 -10.25 6.18 2.66
C CYS A 82 -9.59 6.18 1.27
N ALA A 83 -9.53 7.35 0.60
CA ALA A 83 -8.81 7.58 -0.65
C ALA A 83 -7.30 7.25 -0.59
N ASP A 84 -6.70 7.19 0.60
CA ASP A 84 -5.25 7.10 0.78
C ASP A 84 -4.74 5.73 1.26
N LEU A 85 -5.59 4.69 1.24
CA LEU A 85 -5.21 3.32 1.65
C LEU A 85 -3.97 2.80 0.89
N ASN A 86 -3.90 3.07 -0.40
CA ASN A 86 -2.77 2.70 -1.24
C ASN A 86 -1.49 3.43 -0.81
N SER A 87 -1.60 4.73 -0.49
CA SER A 87 -0.47 5.53 0.02
C SER A 87 -0.02 5.01 1.38
N PHE A 88 -0.95 4.61 2.27
CA PHE A 88 -0.65 4.03 3.57
C PHE A 88 0.19 2.75 3.44
N PHE A 89 -0.26 1.79 2.61
CA PHE A 89 0.49 0.55 2.39
C PHE A 89 1.84 0.82 1.71
N LYS A 90 1.87 1.68 0.70
CA LYS A 90 3.11 2.11 0.04
C LYS A 90 4.09 2.73 1.03
N ASN A 91 3.63 3.64 1.88
CA ASN A 91 4.44 4.30 2.91
C ASN A 91 4.95 3.32 3.96
N ARG A 92 4.12 2.39 4.40
CA ARG A 92 4.51 1.37 5.39
C ARG A 92 5.58 0.42 4.83
N ILE A 93 5.40 -0.08 3.60
CA ILE A 93 6.37 -0.93 2.92
C ILE A 93 7.67 -0.17 2.65
N ARG A 94 7.55 1.06 2.16
CA ARG A 94 8.67 1.96 1.88
C ARG A 94 9.50 2.25 3.14
N LYS A 95 8.88 2.63 4.25
CA LYS A 95 9.56 2.83 5.56
C LYS A 95 10.31 1.57 6.01
N LYS A 96 9.69 0.40 5.87
CA LYS A 96 10.36 -0.89 6.17
C LYS A 96 11.58 -1.13 5.26
N MET A 97 11.48 -0.82 3.98
CA MET A 97 12.60 -0.98 3.03
C MET A 97 13.74 -0.01 3.30
N TYR A 98 13.45 1.24 3.65
CA TYR A 98 14.46 2.21 4.03
C TYR A 98 15.23 1.78 5.29
N LYS A 99 14.50 1.33 6.33
CA LYS A 99 15.14 0.77 7.54
C LYS A 99 16.05 -0.42 7.23
N LYS A 100 15.63 -1.34 6.36
CA LYS A 100 16.43 -2.53 6.00
C LYS A 100 17.72 -2.21 5.24
N ARG A 101 17.74 -1.12 4.49
CA ARG A 101 18.90 -0.74 3.65
C ARG A 101 19.80 0.31 4.30
N LEU A 102 19.54 0.68 5.56
CA LEU A 102 20.20 1.81 6.24
C LEU A 102 20.23 3.06 5.36
N PHE A 103 19.15 3.28 4.61
CA PHE A 103 19.08 4.40 3.68
C PHE A 103 18.91 5.69 4.49
N GLU A 104 19.87 6.60 4.38
CA GLU A 104 19.89 7.91 5.04
C GLU A 104 18.85 8.85 4.40
N PHE A 105 17.57 8.55 4.60
CA PHE A 105 16.46 9.34 4.05
C PHE A 105 16.54 10.80 4.48
N GLU A 106 16.85 11.03 5.77
CA GLU A 106 17.02 12.37 6.35
C GLU A 106 18.14 13.16 5.67
N ARG A 107 19.25 12.50 5.32
CA ARG A 107 20.35 13.14 4.61
C ARG A 107 19.96 13.52 3.18
N LEU A 108 19.21 12.68 2.49
CA LEU A 108 18.70 13.00 1.15
C LEU A 108 17.78 14.21 1.20
N GLU A 109 16.87 14.25 2.18
CA GLU A 109 15.93 15.35 2.36
C GLU A 109 16.67 16.66 2.69
N TYR A 110 17.63 16.61 3.60
CA TYR A 110 18.51 17.74 3.91
C TYR A 110 19.26 18.27 2.68
N LEU A 111 19.90 17.38 1.90
CA LEU A 111 20.63 17.76 0.69
C LEU A 111 19.72 18.40 -0.36
N LYS A 112 18.47 17.95 -0.49
CA LYS A 112 17.48 18.55 -1.40
C LYS A 112 17.05 19.94 -0.95
N THR A 113 16.86 20.14 0.35
CA THR A 113 16.52 21.45 0.91
C THR A 113 17.65 22.45 0.66
N GLN A 114 18.90 22.06 0.92
CA GLN A 114 20.05 22.93 0.65
C GLN A 114 20.21 23.27 -0.82
N LEU A 115 20.01 22.30 -1.72
CA LEU A 115 20.10 22.54 -3.16
C LEU A 115 19.05 23.57 -3.60
N LYS A 116 17.81 23.44 -3.11
CA LYS A 116 16.72 24.38 -3.38
C LYS A 116 17.00 25.79 -2.83
N GLU A 117 17.60 25.89 -1.65
CA GLU A 117 18.03 27.17 -1.09
C GLU A 117 19.10 27.85 -1.96
N ILE A 118 20.08 27.09 -2.44
CA ILE A 118 21.14 27.60 -3.33
C ILE A 118 20.56 28.05 -4.66
N GLU A 119 19.69 27.26 -5.29
CA GLU A 119 18.99 27.62 -6.53
C GLU A 119 18.20 28.94 -6.36
N SER A 120 17.47 29.08 -5.25
CA SER A 120 16.73 30.31 -4.97
C SER A 120 17.62 31.54 -4.78
N LYS A 121 18.86 31.35 -4.30
CA LYS A 121 19.84 32.44 -4.14
C LYS A 121 20.46 32.84 -5.48
N ILE A 122 20.70 31.88 -6.37
CA ILE A 122 21.18 32.13 -7.73
C ILE A 122 20.12 32.90 -8.53
N GLU A 123 18.87 32.44 -8.51
CA GLU A 123 17.76 33.11 -9.21
C GLU A 123 17.49 34.54 -8.71
N LYS A 124 17.78 34.83 -7.44
CA LYS A 124 17.69 36.19 -6.91
C LYS A 124 18.82 37.08 -7.43
N LYS A 125 20.05 36.55 -7.47
CA LYS A 125 21.22 37.26 -8.02
C LYS A 125 21.14 37.49 -9.52
N GLU A 126 20.49 36.63 -10.27
CA GLU A 126 20.28 36.82 -11.72
C GLU A 126 19.19 37.86 -12.04
N ARG A 127 18.35 38.21 -11.06
CA ARG A 127 17.30 39.23 -11.19
C ARG A 127 17.72 40.62 -10.73
N GLU A 128 18.87 40.73 -10.06
CA GLU A 128 19.53 41.97 -9.64
C GLU A 128 20.52 42.45 -10.72
#